data_AF-A0ABD0NBN7-F1
#
_entry.id   AF-A0ABD0NBN7-F1
#
_cell.length_a   1.000
_cell.length_b   1.000
_cell.length_c   1.000
_cell.angle_alpha   90.00
_cell.angle_beta   90.00
_cell.angle_gamma   90.00
#
_symmetry.space_group_name_H-M   'P 1'
#
loop_
_entity.id
_entity.type
_entity.pdbx_description
1 polymer ?
#
loop_
_entity_poly.entity_id
_entity_poly.type
_entity_poly.pdbx_seq_one_letter_code
_entity_poly.pdbx_strand_id
1 'polypeptide(L)' 'FKSYFLFKLEKVMDDFKASCPEQRGPANPNVEYIPFEEMKQRILKIVNGYNG' A
#
# COMPACT_ATOMS: atom_id res chain seq x y z
N PHE A 1 -12.89 9.84 13.28
CA PHE A 1 -11.48 9.38 13.31
C PHE A 1 -11.18 8.38 12.20
N LYS A 2 -11.84 7.21 12.14
CA LYS A 2 -11.61 6.17 11.10
C LYS A 2 -11.77 6.68 9.65
N SER A 3 -12.79 7.49 9.35
CA SER A 3 -13.00 8.03 7.99
C SER A 3 -11.91 9.01 7.54
N TYR A 4 -11.43 9.88 8.44
CA TYR A 4 -10.33 10.80 8.14
C TYR A 4 -9.01 10.05 7.95
N PHE A 5 -8.78 9.01 8.76
CA PHE A 5 -7.64 8.13 8.59
C PHE A 5 -7.68 7.40 7.23
N LEU A 6 -8.83 6.83 6.85
CA LEU A 6 -9.00 6.18 5.55
C LEU A 6 -8.76 7.15 4.38
N PHE A 7 -9.32 8.36 4.44
CA PHE A 7 -9.07 9.39 3.44
C PHE A 7 -7.59 9.75 3.31
N LYS A 8 -6.89 9.92 4.45
CA LYS A 8 -5.44 10.19 4.43
C LYS A 8 -4.66 9.00 3.88
N LEU A 9 -5.04 7.78 4.25
CA LEU A 9 -4.41 6.55 3.80
C LEU A 9 -4.53 6.39 2.28
N GLU A 10 -5.72 6.63 1.71
CA GLU A 10 -5.91 6.60 0.25
C GLU A 10 -4.95 7.55 -0.45
N LYS A 11 -4.88 8.80 0.03
CA LYS A 11 -3.95 9.80 -0.52
C LYS A 11 -2.49 9.35 -0.44
N VAL A 12 -2.06 8.84 0.71
CA VAL A 12 -0.68 8.34 0.90
C VAL A 12 -0.37 7.18 -0.04
N MET A 13 -1.33 6.28 -0.27
CA MET A 13 -1.14 5.13 -1.16
C MET A 13 -1.05 5.55 -2.62
N ASP A 14 -1.84 6.53 -3.04
CA ASP A 14 -1.79 7.08 -4.39
C ASP A 14 -0.48 7.86 -4.63
N ASP A 15 -0.07 8.70 -3.67
CA ASP A 15 1.22 9.42 -3.71
C ASP A 15 2.40 8.44 -3.76
N PHE A 16 2.35 7.35 -2.97
CA PHE A 16 3.36 6.29 -2.99
C PHE A 16 3.46 5.66 -4.39
N LYS A 17 2.33 5.28 -5.00
CA LYS A 17 2.29 4.71 -6.34
C LYS A 17 2.87 5.66 -7.39
N ALA A 18 2.51 6.94 -7.33
CA ALA A 18 2.99 7.96 -8.26
C ALA A 18 4.50 8.23 -8.09
N SER A 19 5.01 8.14 -6.87
CA SER A 19 6.43 8.31 -6.56
C SER A 19 7.30 7.07 -6.80
N CYS A 20 6.68 5.94 -7.16
CA CYS A 20 7.38 4.66 -7.23
C CYS A 20 8.41 4.69 -8.37
N PRO A 21 9.72 4.56 -8.05
CA PRO A 21 10.74 4.57 -9.09
C PRO A 21 10.65 3.30 -9.93
N GLU A 22 11.13 3.39 -11.17
CA GLU A 22 11.39 2.20 -11.98
C GLU A 22 12.36 1.26 -11.24
N GLN A 23 12.13 -0.05 -11.37
CA GLN A 23 12.96 -1.05 -10.71
C GLN A 23 14.41 -0.92 -11.19
N ARG A 24 15.31 -0.52 -10.28
CA ARG A 24 16.74 -0.39 -10.57
C ARG A 24 17.41 -1.75 -10.37
N GLY A 25 17.50 -2.54 -11.45
CA GLY A 25 18.18 -3.84 -11.48
C GLY A 25 17.24 -5.05 -11.42
N PRO A 26 17.80 -6.27 -11.36
CA PRO A 26 17.01 -7.49 -11.29
C PRO A 26 16.23 -7.57 -9.97
N ALA A 27 15.03 -8.14 -10.02
CA ALA A 27 14.20 -8.33 -8.83
C ALA A 27 14.93 -9.21 -7.81
N ASN A 28 14.78 -8.88 -6.53
CA ASN A 28 15.37 -9.67 -5.46
C ASN A 28 14.65 -11.04 -5.38
N PRO A 29 15.35 -12.18 -5.59
CA PRO A 29 14.71 -13.50 -5.60
C PRO A 29 14.17 -13.92 -4.22
N ASN A 30 14.60 -13.28 -3.14
CA ASN A 30 14.10 -13.53 -1.78
C ASN A 30 12.86 -12.67 -1.44
N VAL A 31 12.44 -11.79 -2.35
CA VAL A 31 11.29 -10.89 -2.14
C VAL A 31 10.26 -11.18 -3.21
N GLU A 32 9.11 -11.68 -2.78
CA GLU A 32 7.96 -11.86 -3.66
C GLU A 32 7.46 -10.49 -4.13
N TYR A 33 7.26 -10.36 -5.44
CA TYR A 33 6.64 -9.17 -6.01
C TYR A 33 5.14 -9.19 -5.73
N ILE A 34 4.65 -8.15 -5.05
CA ILE A 34 3.22 -7.95 -4.79
C ILE A 34 2.74 -6.76 -5.61
N PRO A 35 1.74 -6.93 -6.50
CA PRO A 35 1.14 -5.81 -7.21
C PRO A 35 0.58 -4.75 -6.26
N PHE A 36 0.66 -3.48 -6.65
CA PHE A 36 0.17 -2.35 -5.83
C PHE A 36 -1.27 -2.56 -5.33
N GLU A 37 -2.16 -3.02 -6.20
CA GLU A 37 -3.57 -3.22 -5.85
C GLU A 37 -3.73 -4.27 -4.74
N GLU A 38 -2.98 -5.36 -4.82
CA GLU A 38 -3.01 -6.40 -3.80
C GLU A 38 -2.46 -5.91 -2.45
N MET A 39 -1.33 -5.17 -2.48
CA MET A 39 -0.78 -4.54 -1.29
C MET A 39 -1.80 -3.57 -0.64
N LYS A 40 -2.49 -2.77 -1.46
CA LYS A 40 -3.55 -1.85 -1.01
C LYS A 40 -4.68 -2.58 -0.32
N GLN A 41 -5.19 -3.67 -0.90
CA GLN A 41 -6.26 -4.47 -0.30
C GLN A 41 -5.83 -5.11 1.02
N ARG A 42 -4.57 -5.60 1.12
CA ARG A 42 -4.03 -6.16 2.37
C ARG A 42 -4.01 -5.11 3.49
N ILE A 43 -3.58 -3.89 3.21
CA ILE A 43 -3.53 -2.79 4.18
C ILE A 43 -4.95 -2.37 4.60
N LEU A 44 -5.88 -2.22 3.65
CA LEU A 44 -7.28 -1.87 3.96
C LEU A 44 -7.95 -2.92 4.84
N LYS A 45 -7.68 -4.21 4.62
CA LYS A 45 -8.20 -5.29 5.46
C LYS A 45 -7.74 -5.15 6.92
N ILE A 46 -6.48 -4.83 7.15
CA ILE A 46 -5.91 -4.61 8.49
C ILE A 46 -6.59 -3.42 9.17
N VAL A 47 -6.73 -2.29 8.47
CA VAL A 47 -7.35 -1.07 8.99
C VAL A 47 -8.84 -1.28 9.31
N ASN A 48 -9.54 -2.05 8.48
CA ASN A 48 -10.94 -2.35 8.71
C ASN A 48 -11.15 -3.22 9.95
N GLY A 49 -10.29 -4.23 10.14
CA GLY A 49 -10.31 -5.12 11.31
C GLY A 49 -9.77 -4.50 12.60
N TYR A 50 -9.15 -3.31 12.53
CA TYR A 50 -8.70 -2.60 13.72
C TYR A 50 -9.90 -2.03 14.49
N ASN A 51 -10.09 -2.54 15.72
CA ASN A 51 -11.22 -2.24 16.59
C ASN A 51 -10.93 -1.22 17.71
N GLY A 52 -9.72 -0.63 17.74
CA GLY A 52 -9.39 0.54 18.56
C GLY A 52 -9.62 0.36 20.05
#